data_AF-D1BVJ6-F1
#
_entry.id   AF-D1BVJ6-F1
#
_cell.length_a   1.000
_cell.length_b   1.000
_cell.length_c   1.000
_cell.angle_alpha   90.00
_cell.angle_beta   90.00
_cell.angle_gamma   90.00
#
_symmetry.space_group_name_H-M   'P 1'
#
loop_
_entity.id
_entity.type
_entity.pdbx_description
1 polymer ?
#
loop_
_entity_poly.entity_id
_entity_poly.type
_entity_poly.pdbx_seq_one_letter_code
_entity_poly.pdbx_strand_id
1 'polypeptide(L)'
;MRDSPRVLPRPQQSATDAGRVRTRLVRRLGVALAATLVVALGAPLALNAVAADRPVLGVTVDGVSRRDAWTDVDAAAATLAAERATATLTVTAGGLSDTRTLADLGLVDSTDAVRVALLDASRGGTFWQDAVDQTRALWRGARVAAPPDTFDPDGLAAAVDAIAAQVATPPVDAAIDPAGGQVTVRPEVPGTRLDTVAAQRAILDAVEDDRGAVDLPTTPVPAAITTDDLEPVAATLRAAVARPLELVAGGTRRTIAPERVLAALPVMVDDDGPRVGVDAVALDADLDALAAEVDVDARLRIVMSGTVVAPGADGRRLDRTAADKAVLAELRARAAGQGADAVEIPVTTLPTRVQEATPGAFDDPRTVHLTFDDGPGAHTEKILDILADRGVHATFYVIGERAQRYPDTVRRILAEGHRLGNHSLTHADLTTLTPEQVAAELATTQEILTEITGVRPTAFRPPFGAVDDVVRAVAEAESLSIDLWDVDPEDWRGPGAAVVRDRVLDAARPGSVVLLHVLRQGTVDALPQIIDRLRADGLELD
;
A
#
# COMPACT_ATOMS: atom_id res chain seq x y z
N MET A 1 -75.48 -125.51 -49.77
CA MET A 1 -74.32 -126.35 -49.45
C MET A 1 -73.47 -125.57 -48.44
N ARG A 2 -73.60 -125.89 -47.14
CA ARG A 2 -72.96 -125.21 -45.96
C ARG A 2 -73.37 -123.72 -45.77
N ASP A 3 -73.60 -123.20 -44.56
CA ASP A 3 -73.86 -123.85 -43.27
C ASP A 3 -74.69 -122.96 -42.32
N SER A 4 -75.70 -123.58 -41.68
CA SER A 4 -76.31 -123.35 -40.34
C SER A 4 -76.78 -121.95 -39.81
N PRO A 5 -77.75 -121.91 -38.85
CA PRO A 5 -78.57 -120.71 -38.54
C PRO A 5 -78.66 -120.32 -37.02
N ARG A 6 -79.65 -119.46 -36.66
CA ARG A 6 -80.20 -119.08 -35.29
C ARG A 6 -79.68 -117.73 -34.71
N VAL A 7 -80.37 -116.97 -33.82
CA VAL A 7 -81.79 -116.83 -33.34
C VAL A 7 -81.94 -115.43 -32.66
N LEU A 8 -83.20 -114.95 -32.51
CA LEU A 8 -83.72 -113.70 -31.85
C LEU A 8 -83.29 -113.49 -30.36
N PRO A 9 -83.50 -112.33 -29.65
CA PRO A 9 -84.66 -111.38 -29.76
C PRO A 9 -84.46 -109.84 -29.46
N ARG A 10 -85.60 -109.11 -29.44
CA ARG A 10 -85.88 -107.70 -28.99
C ARG A 10 -85.69 -107.51 -27.44
N PRO A 11 -85.85 -106.32 -26.76
CA PRO A 11 -86.61 -105.08 -27.14
C PRO A 11 -86.12 -103.68 -26.61
N GLN A 12 -86.93 -102.62 -26.87
CA GLN A 12 -86.95 -101.27 -26.24
C GLN A 12 -85.74 -100.33 -26.54
N GLN A 13 -85.78 -98.99 -26.58
CA GLN A 13 -86.78 -97.90 -26.66
C GLN A 13 -85.99 -96.62 -27.10
N SER A 14 -86.52 -95.50 -27.62
CA SER A 14 -87.84 -95.07 -28.15
C SER A 14 -87.65 -93.82 -29.06
N ALA A 15 -88.72 -93.28 -29.69
CA ALA A 15 -88.74 -92.02 -30.45
C ALA A 15 -90.17 -91.41 -30.32
N THR A 16 -90.50 -90.11 -30.44
CA THR A 16 -89.92 -88.92 -31.13
C THR A 16 -90.45 -87.63 -30.47
N ASP A 17 -89.81 -86.46 -30.63
CA ASP A 17 -90.56 -85.18 -30.56
C ASP A 17 -90.04 -84.01 -31.45
N ALA A 18 -91.00 -83.20 -31.87
CA ALA A 18 -91.08 -81.92 -32.59
C ALA A 18 -89.83 -81.10 -33.01
N GLY A 19 -89.78 -80.81 -34.32
CA GLY A 19 -90.40 -79.55 -34.79
C GLY A 19 -89.74 -78.19 -34.49
N ARG A 20 -88.50 -78.11 -33.98
CA ARG A 20 -87.85 -76.81 -33.62
C ARG A 20 -86.43 -76.57 -34.16
N VAL A 21 -86.15 -76.83 -35.43
CA VAL A 21 -84.78 -76.57 -36.00
C VAL A 21 -84.75 -75.69 -37.28
N ARG A 22 -85.69 -75.83 -38.22
CA ARG A 22 -85.54 -75.22 -39.57
C ARG A 22 -85.75 -73.70 -39.67
N THR A 23 -86.38 -73.03 -38.71
CA THR A 23 -86.72 -71.59 -38.80
C THR A 23 -85.65 -70.62 -38.28
N ARG A 24 -84.53 -71.11 -37.74
CA ARG A 24 -83.47 -70.26 -37.13
C ARG A 24 -82.23 -70.01 -38.02
N LEU A 25 -82.07 -70.74 -39.12
CA LEU A 25 -80.85 -70.65 -39.95
C LEU A 25 -80.93 -69.53 -41.02
N VAL A 26 -82.04 -69.44 -41.76
CA VAL A 26 -82.20 -68.48 -42.88
C VAL A 26 -82.19 -67.01 -42.41
N ARG A 27 -82.71 -66.74 -41.20
CA ARG A 27 -82.75 -65.38 -40.64
C ARG A 27 -81.41 -64.87 -40.09
N ARG A 28 -80.40 -65.74 -39.91
CA ARG A 28 -79.07 -65.35 -39.42
C ARG A 28 -78.08 -65.02 -40.54
N LEU A 29 -78.15 -65.69 -41.69
CA LEU A 29 -77.29 -65.36 -42.84
C LEU A 29 -77.62 -63.97 -43.44
N GLY A 30 -78.92 -63.64 -43.58
CA GLY A 30 -79.35 -62.37 -44.19
C GLY A 30 -78.98 -61.11 -43.39
N VAL A 31 -78.93 -61.20 -42.06
CA VAL A 31 -78.55 -60.07 -41.20
C VAL A 31 -77.04 -59.90 -41.14
N ALA A 32 -76.27 -61.00 -41.16
CA ALA A 32 -74.81 -60.94 -41.18
C ALA A 32 -74.28 -60.26 -42.46
N LEU A 33 -74.76 -60.66 -43.64
CA LEU A 33 -74.28 -60.11 -44.92
C LEU A 33 -74.57 -58.60 -45.06
N ALA A 34 -75.74 -58.14 -44.58
CA ALA A 34 -76.10 -56.73 -44.58
C ALA A 34 -75.23 -55.89 -43.63
N ALA A 35 -74.90 -56.42 -42.44
CA ALA A 35 -74.02 -55.74 -41.49
C ALA A 35 -72.57 -55.65 -42.03
N THR A 36 -72.06 -56.70 -42.66
CA THR A 36 -70.69 -56.69 -43.22
C THR A 36 -70.56 -55.74 -44.40
N LEU A 37 -71.58 -55.60 -45.27
CA LEU A 37 -71.47 -54.75 -46.46
C LEU A 37 -71.49 -53.24 -46.15
N VAL A 38 -72.29 -52.82 -45.16
CA VAL A 38 -72.31 -51.42 -44.69
C VAL A 38 -70.97 -51.05 -44.03
N VAL A 39 -70.33 -52.00 -43.34
CA VAL A 39 -68.99 -51.82 -42.76
C VAL A 39 -67.89 -51.86 -43.82
N ALA A 40 -68.01 -52.67 -44.88
CA ALA A 40 -66.93 -52.86 -45.85
C ALA A 40 -66.73 -51.71 -46.85
N LEU A 41 -67.78 -50.95 -47.20
CA LEU A 41 -67.72 -49.97 -48.31
C LEU A 41 -68.01 -48.50 -47.92
N GLY A 42 -68.70 -48.24 -46.80
CA GLY A 42 -68.90 -46.87 -46.28
C GLY A 42 -67.96 -46.51 -45.13
N ALA A 43 -67.49 -47.52 -44.38
CA ALA A 43 -66.76 -47.30 -43.14
C ALA A 43 -65.27 -46.95 -43.30
N PRO A 44 -64.49 -47.40 -44.32
CA PRO A 44 -63.06 -47.07 -44.38
C PRO A 44 -62.75 -45.58 -44.47
N LEU A 45 -63.58 -44.79 -45.16
CA LEU A 45 -63.39 -43.34 -45.31
C LEU A 45 -63.94 -42.58 -44.08
N ALA A 46 -65.10 -42.97 -43.57
CA ALA A 46 -65.68 -42.35 -42.37
C ALA A 46 -64.92 -42.71 -41.08
N LEU A 47 -64.39 -43.93 -40.94
CA LEU A 47 -63.52 -44.29 -39.82
C LEU A 47 -62.09 -43.80 -39.99
N ASN A 48 -61.51 -43.64 -41.19
CA ASN A 48 -60.21 -42.96 -41.26
C ASN A 48 -60.29 -41.53 -40.73
N ALA A 49 -61.35 -40.79 -41.08
CA ALA A 49 -61.59 -39.44 -40.53
C ALA A 49 -61.92 -39.44 -39.02
N VAL A 50 -62.58 -40.49 -38.49
CA VAL A 50 -63.01 -40.56 -37.09
C VAL A 50 -62.05 -41.34 -36.17
N ALA A 51 -61.06 -42.04 -36.73
CA ALA A 51 -60.03 -42.78 -35.97
C ALA A 51 -58.69 -42.05 -35.93
N ALA A 52 -58.41 -41.15 -36.89
CA ALA A 52 -57.26 -40.24 -36.80
C ALA A 52 -57.33 -39.33 -35.55
N ASP A 53 -58.54 -39.01 -35.08
CA ASP A 53 -58.79 -38.13 -33.92
C ASP A 53 -59.26 -38.90 -32.67
N ARG A 54 -58.86 -40.16 -32.45
CA ARG A 54 -59.31 -40.92 -31.25
C ARG A 54 -58.18 -41.20 -30.25
N PRO A 55 -58.35 -40.78 -28.97
CA PRO A 55 -57.33 -40.99 -27.95
C PRO A 55 -57.19 -42.47 -27.58
N VAL A 56 -55.94 -42.90 -27.36
CA VAL A 56 -55.63 -44.23 -26.85
C VAL A 56 -56.00 -44.32 -25.38
N LEU A 57 -56.97 -45.18 -25.04
CA LEU A 57 -57.30 -45.51 -23.66
C LEU A 57 -56.15 -46.28 -23.00
N GLY A 58 -55.80 -45.95 -21.76
CA GLY A 58 -54.77 -46.68 -20.98
C GLY A 58 -53.32 -46.29 -21.28
N VAL A 59 -53.07 -45.26 -22.09
CA VAL A 59 -51.76 -44.57 -22.17
C VAL A 59 -51.82 -43.31 -21.32
N THR A 60 -50.77 -43.06 -20.53
CA THR A 60 -50.53 -41.78 -19.88
C THR A 60 -49.26 -41.12 -20.41
N VAL A 61 -49.29 -39.79 -20.49
CA VAL A 61 -48.10 -38.93 -20.59
C VAL A 61 -48.00 -38.25 -19.21
N ASP A 62 -46.92 -38.53 -18.49
CA ASP A 62 -46.63 -38.01 -17.13
C ASP A 62 -47.82 -38.00 -16.15
N GLY A 63 -48.66 -39.03 -16.22
CA GLY A 63 -49.82 -39.20 -15.33
C GLY A 63 -51.16 -38.74 -15.92
N VAL A 64 -51.16 -37.83 -16.90
CA VAL A 64 -52.37 -37.44 -17.62
C VAL A 64 -52.75 -38.52 -18.63
N SER A 65 -54.00 -38.98 -18.57
CA SER A 65 -54.58 -39.91 -19.54
C SER A 65 -54.66 -39.24 -20.91
N ARG A 66 -54.24 -39.96 -21.97
CA ARG A 66 -54.31 -39.46 -23.36
C ARG A 66 -55.75 -39.16 -23.82
N ARG A 67 -56.77 -39.65 -23.09
CA ARG A 67 -58.17 -39.25 -23.26
C ARG A 67 -58.43 -37.82 -22.77
N ASP A 68 -57.92 -37.50 -21.59
CA ASP A 68 -58.20 -36.25 -20.90
C ASP A 68 -57.45 -35.11 -21.62
N ALA A 69 -56.20 -35.39 -22.03
CA ALA A 69 -55.39 -34.57 -22.93
C ALA A 69 -55.99 -34.35 -24.34
N TRP A 70 -57.09 -35.03 -24.70
CA TRP A 70 -57.82 -34.80 -25.96
C TRP A 70 -59.15 -34.09 -25.73
N THR A 71 -59.85 -34.38 -24.63
CA THR A 71 -61.13 -33.71 -24.31
C THR A 71 -60.95 -32.29 -23.78
N ASP A 72 -59.85 -32.02 -23.09
CA ASP A 72 -59.50 -30.69 -22.57
C ASP A 72 -57.97 -30.53 -22.63
N VAL A 73 -57.47 -30.39 -23.86
CA VAL A 73 -56.02 -30.26 -24.15
C VAL A 73 -55.39 -29.11 -23.35
N ASP A 74 -56.14 -28.01 -23.18
CA ASP A 74 -55.66 -26.80 -22.52
C ASP A 74 -55.58 -26.96 -20.99
N ALA A 75 -56.60 -27.54 -20.34
CA ALA A 75 -56.50 -27.85 -18.91
C ALA A 75 -55.44 -28.93 -18.64
N ALA A 76 -55.35 -29.96 -19.49
CA ALA A 76 -54.33 -31.00 -19.38
C ALA A 76 -52.90 -30.46 -19.53
N ALA A 77 -52.67 -29.61 -20.53
CA ALA A 77 -51.37 -28.96 -20.74
C ALA A 77 -51.04 -27.99 -19.59
N ALA A 78 -52.03 -27.27 -19.06
CA ALA A 78 -51.83 -26.38 -17.91
C ALA A 78 -51.51 -27.15 -16.61
N THR A 79 -52.15 -28.30 -16.38
CA THR A 79 -51.81 -29.19 -15.25
C THR A 79 -50.40 -29.76 -15.39
N LEU A 80 -50.04 -30.31 -16.56
CA LEU A 80 -48.70 -30.85 -16.81
C LEU A 80 -47.61 -29.77 -16.69
N ALA A 81 -47.81 -28.59 -17.28
CA ALA A 81 -46.89 -27.47 -17.16
C ALA A 81 -46.73 -27.02 -15.70
N ALA A 82 -47.82 -26.97 -14.91
CA ALA A 82 -47.74 -26.63 -13.49
C ALA A 82 -47.04 -27.71 -12.65
N GLU A 83 -47.34 -28.99 -12.87
CA GLU A 83 -46.70 -30.11 -12.17
C GLU A 83 -45.19 -30.16 -12.48
N ARG A 84 -44.80 -30.08 -13.76
CA ARG A 84 -43.39 -30.01 -14.19
C ARG A 84 -42.69 -28.74 -13.70
N ALA A 85 -43.33 -27.57 -13.75
CA ALA A 85 -42.77 -26.34 -13.18
C ALA A 85 -42.46 -26.47 -11.68
N THR A 86 -43.20 -27.30 -10.93
CA THR A 86 -42.93 -27.60 -9.51
C THR A 86 -42.01 -28.79 -9.27
N ALA A 87 -41.65 -29.57 -10.30
CA ALA A 87 -40.67 -30.63 -10.18
C ALA A 87 -39.31 -30.03 -9.78
N THR A 88 -38.55 -30.76 -8.97
CA THR A 88 -37.33 -30.26 -8.36
C THR A 88 -36.09 -30.97 -8.89
N LEU A 89 -35.07 -30.19 -9.24
CA LEU A 89 -33.72 -30.68 -9.53
C LEU A 89 -32.79 -30.25 -8.38
N THR A 90 -32.10 -31.21 -7.78
CA THR A 90 -31.01 -30.90 -6.83
C THR A 90 -29.73 -30.64 -7.60
N VAL A 91 -29.21 -29.42 -7.53
CA VAL A 91 -27.94 -29.02 -8.14
C VAL A 91 -26.83 -29.01 -7.09
N THR A 92 -25.72 -29.67 -7.40
CA THR A 92 -24.53 -29.76 -6.54
C THR A 92 -23.31 -29.17 -7.24
N ALA A 93 -22.63 -28.22 -6.61
CA ALA A 93 -21.54 -27.47 -7.26
C ALA A 93 -20.59 -26.85 -6.22
N GLY A 94 -19.29 -27.17 -6.26
CA GLY A 94 -18.26 -26.51 -5.44
C GLY A 94 -18.48 -26.53 -3.91
N GLY A 95 -19.33 -27.42 -3.39
CA GLY A 95 -19.75 -27.48 -1.98
C GLY A 95 -21.16 -26.93 -1.70
N LEU A 96 -21.77 -26.21 -2.65
CA LEU A 96 -23.20 -25.91 -2.65
C LEU A 96 -24.00 -27.19 -2.96
N SER A 97 -25.10 -27.38 -2.24
CA SER A 97 -26.16 -28.33 -2.57
C SER A 97 -27.47 -27.60 -2.41
N ASP A 98 -28.15 -27.32 -3.53
CA ASP A 98 -29.36 -26.51 -3.58
C ASP A 98 -30.45 -27.26 -4.37
N THR A 99 -31.70 -27.19 -3.92
CA THR A 99 -32.82 -27.89 -4.56
C THR A 99 -33.78 -26.85 -5.11
N ARG A 100 -33.84 -26.75 -6.43
CA ARG A 100 -34.62 -25.74 -7.15
C ARG A 100 -35.74 -26.37 -7.95
N THR A 101 -36.84 -25.64 -8.12
CA THR A 101 -37.86 -26.07 -9.08
C THR A 101 -37.35 -25.90 -10.52
N LEU A 102 -37.90 -26.63 -11.48
CA LEU A 102 -37.56 -26.44 -12.89
C LEU A 102 -37.88 -24.99 -13.33
N ALA A 103 -38.94 -24.38 -12.79
CA ALA A 103 -39.24 -22.97 -13.01
C ALA A 103 -38.15 -22.01 -12.47
N ASP A 104 -37.57 -22.26 -11.29
CA ASP A 104 -36.45 -21.48 -10.74
C ASP A 104 -35.16 -21.60 -11.58
N LEU A 105 -35.08 -22.63 -12.43
CA LEU A 105 -33.99 -22.86 -13.39
C LEU A 105 -34.30 -22.32 -14.80
N GLY A 106 -35.41 -21.61 -15.02
CA GLY A 106 -35.81 -21.16 -16.36
C GLY A 106 -36.25 -22.29 -17.30
N LEU A 107 -36.46 -23.50 -16.76
CA LEU A 107 -37.02 -24.64 -17.48
C LEU A 107 -38.55 -24.61 -17.31
N VAL A 108 -39.17 -23.66 -18.03
CA VAL A 108 -40.61 -23.41 -17.97
C VAL A 108 -41.28 -23.94 -19.23
N ASP A 109 -41.94 -25.08 -19.09
CA ASP A 109 -42.83 -25.60 -20.12
C ASP A 109 -43.97 -24.60 -20.39
N SER A 110 -44.01 -24.06 -21.61
CA SER A 110 -45.14 -23.24 -22.03
C SER A 110 -46.36 -24.13 -22.31
N THR A 111 -47.53 -23.71 -21.86
CA THR A 111 -48.79 -24.44 -22.10
C THR A 111 -49.00 -24.74 -23.58
N ASP A 112 -48.59 -23.82 -24.47
CA ASP A 112 -48.66 -24.00 -25.93
C ASP A 112 -47.68 -25.08 -26.44
N ALA A 113 -46.47 -25.18 -25.90
CA ALA A 113 -45.53 -26.23 -26.29
C ALA A 113 -45.96 -27.61 -25.79
N VAL A 114 -46.39 -27.71 -24.53
CA VAL A 114 -46.98 -28.95 -23.98
C VAL A 114 -48.22 -29.36 -24.78
N ARG A 115 -49.06 -28.39 -25.16
CA ARG A 115 -50.21 -28.60 -26.06
C ARG A 115 -49.78 -29.14 -27.43
N VAL A 116 -48.81 -28.51 -28.10
CA VAL A 116 -48.30 -28.96 -29.42
C VAL A 116 -47.75 -30.38 -29.31
N ALA A 117 -46.98 -30.67 -28.26
CA ALA A 117 -46.40 -31.99 -28.02
C ALA A 117 -47.44 -33.08 -27.74
N LEU A 118 -48.43 -32.82 -26.88
CA LEU A 118 -49.55 -33.74 -26.63
C LEU A 118 -50.33 -34.04 -27.93
N LEU A 119 -50.44 -33.04 -28.82
CA LEU A 119 -51.04 -33.18 -30.14
C LEU A 119 -50.14 -33.93 -31.15
N ASP A 120 -48.83 -33.75 -31.14
CA ASP A 120 -47.91 -34.44 -32.08
C ASP A 120 -47.58 -35.87 -31.65
N ALA A 121 -47.55 -36.15 -30.34
CA ALA A 121 -47.56 -37.51 -29.80
C ALA A 121 -48.81 -38.31 -30.22
N SER A 122 -49.83 -37.67 -30.81
CA SER A 122 -50.99 -38.33 -31.41
C SER A 122 -50.80 -38.84 -32.85
N ARG A 123 -49.72 -38.47 -33.56
CA ARG A 123 -49.66 -38.50 -35.04
C ARG A 123 -48.70 -39.51 -35.70
N GLY A 124 -48.03 -40.36 -34.93
CA GLY A 124 -46.90 -41.18 -35.42
C GLY A 124 -47.24 -42.48 -36.18
N GLY A 125 -48.48 -42.98 -36.11
CA GLY A 125 -48.84 -44.32 -36.55
C GLY A 125 -49.71 -44.40 -37.81
N THR A 126 -49.70 -45.56 -38.47
CA THR A 126 -50.86 -45.99 -39.26
C THR A 126 -51.91 -46.58 -38.32
N PHE A 127 -53.19 -46.48 -38.66
CA PHE A 127 -54.33 -47.02 -37.89
C PHE A 127 -54.12 -48.43 -37.32
N TRP A 128 -53.43 -49.31 -38.06
CA TRP A 128 -53.15 -50.69 -37.60
C TRP A 128 -52.02 -50.79 -36.58
N GLN A 129 -51.03 -49.90 -36.62
CA GLN A 129 -50.03 -49.77 -35.56
C GLN A 129 -50.71 -49.20 -34.30
N ASP A 130 -51.47 -48.11 -34.44
CA ASP A 130 -52.17 -47.48 -33.33
C ASP A 130 -53.16 -48.44 -32.64
N ALA A 131 -53.92 -49.24 -33.40
CA ALA A 131 -54.84 -50.24 -32.83
C ALA A 131 -54.12 -51.38 -32.08
N VAL A 132 -52.94 -51.79 -32.56
CA VAL A 132 -52.11 -52.80 -31.88
C VAL A 132 -51.48 -52.22 -30.61
N ASP A 133 -51.00 -50.99 -30.65
CA ASP A 133 -50.38 -50.33 -29.50
C ASP A 133 -51.41 -49.86 -28.47
N GLN A 134 -52.62 -49.46 -28.88
CA GLN A 134 -53.82 -49.34 -28.03
C GLN A 134 -54.06 -50.63 -27.23
N THR A 135 -54.05 -51.77 -27.93
CA THR A 135 -54.29 -53.08 -27.30
C THR A 135 -53.16 -53.47 -26.34
N ARG A 136 -51.90 -53.14 -26.66
CA ARG A 136 -50.75 -53.36 -25.74
C ARG A 136 -50.80 -52.45 -24.52
N ALA A 137 -51.10 -51.17 -24.70
CA ALA A 137 -51.12 -50.18 -23.62
C ALA A 137 -52.25 -50.45 -22.61
N LEU A 138 -53.47 -50.75 -23.09
CA LEU A 138 -54.61 -51.16 -22.25
C LEU A 138 -54.29 -52.33 -21.30
N TRP A 139 -53.39 -53.23 -21.71
CA TRP A 139 -53.01 -54.43 -20.95
C TRP A 139 -51.74 -54.29 -20.11
N ARG A 140 -50.95 -53.22 -20.30
CA ARG A 140 -49.63 -53.06 -19.64
C ARG A 140 -49.41 -51.72 -18.95
N GLY A 141 -50.28 -50.72 -19.14
CA GLY A 141 -50.09 -49.37 -18.61
C GLY A 141 -48.87 -48.68 -19.23
N ALA A 142 -48.88 -48.50 -20.54
CA ALA A 142 -47.75 -47.88 -21.25
C ALA A 142 -47.68 -46.37 -20.95
N ARG A 143 -46.55 -45.93 -20.39
CA ARG A 143 -46.17 -44.51 -20.37
C ARG A 143 -45.47 -44.17 -21.68
N VAL A 144 -45.70 -42.95 -22.17
CA VAL A 144 -44.93 -42.33 -23.25
C VAL A 144 -44.18 -41.15 -22.65
N ALA A 145 -42.92 -40.96 -23.04
CA ALA A 145 -42.13 -39.82 -22.60
C ALA A 145 -42.81 -38.51 -23.02
N ALA A 146 -42.75 -37.51 -22.14
CA ALA A 146 -43.12 -36.14 -22.45
C ALA A 146 -42.23 -35.54 -23.57
N PRO A 147 -42.63 -34.42 -24.18
CA PRO A 147 -41.76 -33.69 -25.11
C PRO A 147 -40.40 -33.31 -24.50
N PRO A 148 -39.40 -33.03 -25.35
CA PRO A 148 -38.24 -32.25 -24.93
C PRO A 148 -38.72 -30.86 -24.48
N ASP A 149 -38.20 -30.40 -23.35
CA ASP A 149 -38.70 -29.20 -22.66
C ASP A 149 -38.52 -27.95 -23.52
N THR A 150 -39.49 -27.02 -23.49
CA THR A 150 -39.22 -25.66 -23.99
C THR A 150 -38.50 -24.88 -22.92
N PHE A 151 -37.27 -24.50 -23.22
CA PHE A 151 -36.34 -23.87 -22.29
C PHE A 151 -36.21 -22.37 -22.62
N ASP A 152 -36.25 -21.52 -21.60
CA ASP A 152 -35.96 -20.08 -21.71
C ASP A 152 -34.44 -19.85 -21.60
N PRO A 153 -33.73 -19.50 -22.70
CA PRO A 153 -32.28 -19.30 -22.72
C PRO A 153 -31.80 -18.23 -21.75
N ASP A 154 -32.55 -17.14 -21.61
CA ASP A 154 -32.18 -16.05 -20.72
C ASP A 154 -32.50 -16.41 -19.26
N GLY A 155 -33.58 -17.17 -19.04
CA GLY A 155 -33.98 -17.72 -17.74
C GLY A 155 -32.96 -18.68 -17.12
N LEU A 156 -32.54 -19.73 -17.85
CA LEU A 156 -31.50 -20.66 -17.35
C LEU A 156 -30.15 -19.96 -17.21
N ALA A 157 -29.81 -19.04 -18.12
CA ALA A 157 -28.57 -18.27 -17.99
C ALA A 157 -28.55 -17.46 -16.70
N ALA A 158 -29.63 -16.73 -16.39
CA ALA A 158 -29.77 -15.99 -15.15
C ALA A 158 -29.79 -16.90 -13.90
N ALA A 159 -30.44 -18.07 -13.97
CA ALA A 159 -30.45 -19.04 -12.88
C ALA A 159 -29.06 -19.65 -12.63
N VAL A 160 -28.34 -20.02 -13.69
CA VAL A 160 -26.98 -20.55 -13.63
C VAL A 160 -25.98 -19.49 -13.19
N ASP A 161 -26.13 -18.23 -13.59
CA ASP A 161 -25.32 -17.11 -13.09
C ASP A 161 -25.59 -16.84 -11.59
N ALA A 162 -26.85 -16.97 -11.14
CA ALA A 162 -27.19 -16.87 -9.72
C ALA A 162 -26.64 -18.04 -8.88
N ILE A 163 -26.51 -19.24 -9.46
CA ILE A 163 -25.78 -20.37 -8.85
C ILE A 163 -24.27 -20.10 -8.88
N ALA A 164 -23.73 -19.64 -10.01
CA ALA A 164 -22.32 -19.32 -10.16
C ALA A 164 -21.84 -18.29 -9.14
N ALA A 165 -22.64 -17.26 -8.84
CA ALA A 165 -22.35 -16.27 -7.81
C ALA A 165 -22.29 -16.83 -6.38
N GLN A 166 -22.97 -17.95 -6.10
CA GLN A 166 -22.93 -18.64 -4.81
C GLN A 166 -21.79 -19.67 -4.73
N VAL A 167 -21.43 -20.28 -5.86
CA VAL A 167 -20.32 -21.23 -6.02
C VAL A 167 -18.96 -20.52 -6.14
N ALA A 168 -18.97 -19.23 -6.52
CA ALA A 168 -17.79 -18.41 -6.73
C ALA A 168 -17.01 -18.17 -5.42
N THR A 169 -16.05 -19.05 -5.15
CA THR A 169 -15.03 -18.83 -4.13
C THR A 169 -13.86 -18.09 -4.78
N PRO A 170 -13.52 -16.85 -4.39
CA PRO A 170 -12.35 -16.17 -4.92
C PRO A 170 -11.08 -16.95 -4.54
N PRO A 171 -10.05 -16.99 -5.39
CA PRO A 171 -8.76 -17.55 -5.01
C PRO A 171 -8.19 -16.77 -3.83
N VAL A 172 -7.55 -17.47 -2.91
CA VAL A 172 -6.70 -16.88 -1.88
C VAL A 172 -5.27 -17.02 -2.36
N ASP A 173 -4.67 -15.90 -2.75
CA ASP A 173 -3.28 -15.87 -3.15
C ASP A 173 -2.36 -16.14 -1.96
N ALA A 174 -1.25 -16.83 -2.21
CA ALA A 174 -0.22 -17.00 -1.20
C ALA A 174 0.36 -15.62 -0.83
N ALA A 175 0.55 -15.39 0.47
CA ALA A 175 0.95 -14.11 1.00
C ALA A 175 2.20 -14.23 1.87
N ILE A 176 3.09 -13.24 1.79
CA ILE A 176 4.23 -13.08 2.69
C ILE A 176 3.87 -12.08 3.79
N ASP A 177 3.95 -12.51 5.04
CA ASP A 177 3.76 -11.65 6.21
C ASP A 177 5.04 -10.86 6.53
N PRO A 178 5.06 -9.51 6.39
CA PRO A 178 6.26 -8.71 6.62
C PRO A 178 6.48 -8.36 8.10
N ALA A 179 5.50 -8.58 8.99
CA ALA A 179 5.49 -8.00 10.33
C ALA A 179 6.24 -8.83 11.40
N GLY A 180 6.62 -10.08 11.09
CA GLY A 180 7.02 -11.07 12.09
C GLY A 180 8.52 -11.39 12.22
N GLY A 181 9.40 -10.80 11.41
CA GLY A 181 10.82 -11.22 11.36
C GLY A 181 11.05 -12.60 10.72
N GLN A 182 9.98 -13.24 10.22
CA GLN A 182 9.99 -14.51 9.50
C GLN A 182 9.06 -14.44 8.30
N VAL A 183 9.56 -14.87 7.14
CA VAL A 183 8.76 -15.06 5.92
C VAL A 183 7.77 -16.19 6.15
N THR A 184 6.56 -15.83 6.56
CA THR A 184 5.46 -16.79 6.76
C THR A 184 4.63 -16.81 5.49
N VAL A 185 4.86 -17.80 4.63
CA VAL A 185 4.02 -18.05 3.46
C VAL A 185 2.70 -18.66 3.93
N ARG A 186 1.61 -17.92 3.73
CA ARG A 186 0.25 -18.45 3.92
C ARG A 186 -0.10 -19.32 2.69
N PRO A 187 -0.74 -20.48 2.86
CA PRO A 187 -1.03 -21.38 1.75
C PRO A 187 -1.96 -20.69 0.74
N GLU A 188 -1.67 -20.82 -0.55
CA GLU A 188 -2.67 -20.52 -1.56
C GLU A 188 -3.86 -21.47 -1.43
N VAL A 189 -5.05 -20.94 -1.73
CA VAL A 189 -6.26 -21.74 -1.89
C VAL A 189 -6.81 -21.42 -3.28
N PRO A 190 -6.77 -22.36 -4.24
CA PRO A 190 -7.41 -22.17 -5.52
C PRO A 190 -8.88 -21.78 -5.34
N GLY A 191 -9.30 -20.76 -6.08
CA GLY A 191 -10.71 -20.38 -6.15
C GLY A 191 -11.51 -21.42 -6.93
N THR A 192 -12.81 -21.26 -6.93
CA THR A 192 -13.73 -22.11 -7.68
C THR A 192 -14.70 -21.22 -8.43
N ARG A 193 -14.88 -21.45 -9.73
CA ARG A 193 -15.97 -20.87 -10.52
C ARG A 193 -16.83 -21.99 -11.11
N LEU A 194 -18.10 -21.68 -11.37
CA LEU A 194 -18.92 -22.53 -12.20
C LEU A 194 -18.48 -22.41 -13.67
N ASP A 195 -18.41 -23.51 -14.41
CA ASP A 195 -18.43 -23.47 -15.87
C ASP A 195 -19.90 -23.28 -16.28
N THR A 196 -20.30 -22.03 -16.53
CA THR A 196 -21.71 -21.70 -16.76
C THR A 196 -22.27 -22.36 -18.03
N VAL A 197 -21.44 -22.55 -19.06
CA VAL A 197 -21.87 -23.19 -20.32
C VAL A 197 -22.04 -24.69 -20.13
N ALA A 198 -21.07 -25.34 -19.48
CA ALA A 198 -21.18 -26.77 -19.21
C ALA A 198 -22.21 -27.09 -18.11
N ALA A 199 -22.49 -26.16 -17.18
CA ALA A 199 -23.56 -26.28 -16.19
C ALA A 199 -24.96 -26.14 -16.79
N GLN A 200 -25.19 -25.16 -17.69
CA GLN A 200 -26.44 -25.06 -18.46
C GLN A 200 -26.71 -26.38 -19.20
N ARG A 201 -25.70 -26.91 -19.89
CA ARG A 201 -25.79 -28.20 -20.56
C ARG A 201 -26.05 -29.36 -19.60
N ALA A 202 -25.32 -29.46 -18.49
CA ALA A 202 -25.49 -30.55 -17.53
C ALA A 202 -26.91 -30.56 -16.92
N ILE A 203 -27.51 -29.38 -16.69
CA ILE A 203 -28.90 -29.24 -16.24
C ILE A 203 -29.87 -29.74 -17.32
N LEU A 204 -29.71 -29.32 -18.58
CA LEU A 204 -30.56 -29.77 -19.69
C LEU A 204 -30.44 -31.29 -19.91
N ASP A 205 -29.22 -31.81 -20.00
CA ASP A 205 -28.92 -33.25 -20.10
C ASP A 205 -29.51 -34.03 -18.90
N ALA A 206 -29.60 -33.42 -17.70
CA ALA A 206 -30.19 -34.06 -16.52
C ALA A 206 -31.72 -34.13 -16.53
N VAL A 207 -32.39 -33.10 -17.06
CA VAL A 207 -33.85 -33.09 -17.17
C VAL A 207 -34.30 -33.97 -18.36
N GLU A 208 -33.57 -33.99 -19.48
CA GLU A 208 -33.82 -34.92 -20.59
C GLU A 208 -33.66 -36.40 -20.16
N ASP A 209 -32.74 -36.70 -19.24
CA ASP A 209 -32.51 -38.03 -18.66
C ASP A 209 -33.48 -38.39 -17.49
N ASP A 210 -34.43 -37.54 -17.09
CA ASP A 210 -35.29 -37.70 -15.89
C ASP A 210 -34.49 -37.89 -14.58
N ARG A 211 -33.37 -37.16 -14.42
CA ARG A 211 -32.50 -37.21 -13.23
C ARG A 211 -32.91 -36.15 -12.21
N GLY A 212 -33.30 -36.58 -11.01
CA GLY A 212 -33.62 -35.68 -9.88
C GLY A 212 -32.43 -34.94 -9.24
N ALA A 213 -31.20 -35.19 -9.70
CA ALA A 213 -30.00 -34.49 -9.23
C ALA A 213 -28.91 -34.40 -10.31
N VAL A 214 -28.09 -33.35 -10.25
CA VAL A 214 -26.96 -33.12 -11.14
C VAL A 214 -25.79 -32.41 -10.46
N ASP A 215 -24.59 -32.98 -10.60
CA ASP A 215 -23.34 -32.30 -10.28
C ASP A 215 -22.98 -31.34 -11.43
N LEU A 216 -22.89 -30.05 -11.13
CA LEU A 216 -22.52 -29.03 -12.10
C LEU A 216 -20.99 -28.90 -12.17
N PRO A 217 -20.40 -28.84 -13.38
CA PRO A 217 -18.96 -28.71 -13.54
C PRO A 217 -18.44 -27.37 -13.02
N THR A 218 -17.48 -27.44 -12.11
CA THR A 218 -16.72 -26.27 -11.66
C THR A 218 -15.32 -26.27 -12.26
N THR A 219 -14.81 -25.09 -12.61
CA THR A 219 -13.41 -24.90 -12.97
C THR A 219 -12.65 -24.33 -11.77
N PRO A 220 -11.49 -24.88 -11.38
CA PRO A 220 -10.63 -24.23 -10.42
C PRO A 220 -10.09 -22.92 -11.01
N VAL A 221 -10.14 -21.84 -10.22
CA VAL A 221 -9.45 -20.59 -10.51
C VAL A 221 -8.09 -20.68 -9.81
N PRO A 222 -6.96 -20.73 -10.53
CA PRO A 222 -5.66 -20.77 -9.87
C PRO A 222 -5.47 -19.48 -9.05
N ALA A 223 -4.70 -19.59 -7.97
CA ALA A 223 -4.15 -18.40 -7.32
C ALA A 223 -3.22 -17.66 -8.30
N ALA A 224 -3.21 -16.34 -8.22
CA ALA A 224 -2.29 -15.49 -8.98
C ALA A 224 -0.85 -15.58 -8.43
N ILE A 225 -0.70 -15.97 -7.16
CA ILE A 225 0.59 -16.22 -6.51
C ILE A 225 0.48 -17.53 -5.72
N THR A 226 1.38 -18.47 -5.99
CA THR A 226 1.47 -19.77 -5.31
C THR A 226 2.61 -19.81 -4.27
N THR A 227 2.61 -20.83 -3.41
CA THR A 227 3.73 -21.09 -2.50
C THR A 227 5.01 -21.39 -3.29
N ASP A 228 4.91 -22.06 -4.44
CA ASP A 228 6.04 -22.34 -5.33
C ASP A 228 6.63 -21.06 -5.94
N ASP A 229 5.81 -20.06 -6.28
CA ASP A 229 6.27 -18.74 -6.75
C ASP A 229 7.01 -17.96 -5.65
N LEU A 230 6.62 -18.17 -4.39
CA LEU A 230 7.20 -17.49 -3.23
C LEU A 230 8.43 -18.20 -2.64
N GLU A 231 8.63 -19.50 -2.91
CA GLU A 231 9.78 -20.25 -2.37
C GLU A 231 11.14 -19.67 -2.80
N PRO A 232 11.38 -19.22 -4.04
CA PRO A 232 12.59 -18.51 -4.43
C PRO A 232 12.82 -17.21 -3.62
N VAL A 233 11.74 -16.46 -3.36
CA VAL A 233 11.78 -15.21 -2.56
C VAL A 233 12.08 -15.53 -1.10
N ALA A 234 11.39 -16.52 -0.52
CA ALA A 234 11.60 -16.98 0.84
C ALA A 234 13.01 -17.54 1.06
N ALA A 235 13.54 -18.30 0.09
CA ALA A 235 14.92 -18.80 0.10
C ALA A 235 15.94 -17.65 0.01
N THR A 236 15.69 -16.66 -0.83
CA THR A 236 16.52 -15.45 -0.96
C THR A 236 16.58 -14.67 0.36
N LEU A 237 15.42 -14.40 0.97
CA LEU A 237 15.35 -13.70 2.26
C LEU A 237 16.00 -14.51 3.39
N ARG A 238 15.75 -15.83 3.46
CA ARG A 238 16.45 -16.73 4.39
C ARG A 238 17.96 -16.64 4.23
N ALA A 239 18.49 -16.67 3.01
CA ALA A 239 19.92 -16.56 2.76
C ALA A 239 20.48 -15.17 3.11
N ALA A 240 19.74 -14.10 2.81
CA ALA A 240 20.13 -12.72 3.07
C ALA A 240 20.27 -12.40 4.58
N VAL A 241 19.48 -13.06 5.44
CA VAL A 241 19.47 -12.83 6.90
C VAL A 241 20.06 -13.98 7.71
N ALA A 242 20.47 -15.09 7.08
CA ALA A 242 21.11 -16.23 7.74
C ALA A 242 22.43 -15.88 8.46
N ARG A 243 23.06 -14.76 8.08
CA ARG A 243 24.24 -14.19 8.72
C ARG A 243 23.91 -12.75 9.12
N PRO A 244 24.34 -12.28 10.31
CA PRO A 244 24.19 -10.89 10.68
C PRO A 244 24.90 -9.98 9.67
N LEU A 245 24.57 -8.70 9.69
CA LEU A 245 25.26 -7.67 8.90
C LEU A 245 26.07 -6.80 9.85
N GLU A 246 27.39 -6.80 9.75
CA GLU A 246 28.22 -5.85 10.50
C GLU A 246 28.41 -4.57 9.69
N LEU A 247 28.07 -3.43 10.29
CA LEU A 247 28.47 -2.12 9.78
C LEU A 247 29.78 -1.74 10.48
N VAL A 248 30.84 -1.53 9.69
CA VAL A 248 32.20 -1.28 10.19
C VAL A 248 32.63 0.11 9.76
N ALA A 249 33.00 0.96 10.72
CA ALA A 249 33.42 2.33 10.44
C ALA A 249 34.46 2.78 11.47
N GLY A 250 35.63 3.24 11.01
CA GLY A 250 36.66 3.83 11.88
C GLY A 250 37.21 2.90 12.98
N GLY A 251 37.04 1.58 12.85
CA GLY A 251 37.38 0.56 13.85
C GLY A 251 36.23 0.15 14.78
N THR A 252 35.13 0.90 14.79
CA THR A 252 33.88 0.54 15.47
C THR A 252 33.11 -0.48 14.61
N ARG A 253 32.42 -1.42 15.26
CA ARG A 253 31.55 -2.41 14.60
C ARG A 253 30.18 -2.41 15.25
N ARG A 254 29.14 -2.29 14.43
CA ARG A 254 27.74 -2.43 14.85
C ARG A 254 27.12 -3.63 14.15
N THR A 255 26.78 -4.66 14.92
CA THR A 255 26.09 -5.84 14.40
C THR A 255 24.59 -5.55 14.25
N ILE A 256 24.10 -5.57 13.02
CA ILE A 256 22.68 -5.42 12.68
C ILE A 256 22.02 -6.79 12.79
N ALA A 257 20.94 -6.84 13.58
CA ALA A 257 20.23 -8.08 13.85
C ALA A 257 19.45 -8.56 12.59
N PRO A 258 19.30 -9.88 12.37
CA PRO A 258 18.64 -10.44 11.18
C PRO A 258 17.25 -9.85 10.88
N GLU A 259 16.46 -9.56 11.91
CA GLU A 259 15.13 -8.95 11.80
C GLU A 259 15.16 -7.51 11.26
N ARG A 260 16.23 -6.74 11.55
CA ARG A 260 16.45 -5.40 11.00
C ARG A 260 16.89 -5.47 9.54
N VAL A 261 17.75 -6.43 9.20
CA VAL A 261 18.13 -6.72 7.79
C VAL A 261 16.91 -7.17 6.98
N LEU A 262 16.02 -7.99 7.55
CA LEU A 262 14.78 -8.41 6.90
C LEU A 262 13.84 -7.22 6.63
N ALA A 263 13.71 -6.30 7.58
CA ALA A 263 12.90 -5.09 7.40
C ALA A 263 13.40 -4.17 6.27
N ALA A 264 14.71 -4.23 5.94
CA ALA A 264 15.32 -3.51 4.82
C ALA A 264 15.19 -4.22 3.46
N LEU A 265 14.55 -5.40 3.43
CA LEU A 265 14.35 -6.24 2.24
C LEU A 265 12.85 -6.53 2.01
N PRO A 266 12.02 -5.49 1.77
CA PRO A 266 10.58 -5.66 1.58
C PRO A 266 10.28 -6.52 0.35
N VAL A 267 9.24 -7.36 0.43
CA VAL A 267 8.77 -8.09 -0.76
C VAL A 267 7.83 -7.22 -1.56
N MET A 268 8.12 -7.13 -2.86
CA MET A 268 7.31 -6.45 -3.86
C MET A 268 6.63 -7.50 -4.74
N VAL A 269 5.42 -7.20 -5.22
CA VAL A 269 4.73 -7.98 -6.24
C VAL A 269 4.41 -7.02 -7.39
N ASP A 270 4.81 -7.40 -8.60
CA ASP A 270 4.46 -6.70 -9.84
C ASP A 270 4.12 -7.72 -10.95
N ASP A 271 3.95 -7.24 -12.19
CA ASP A 271 3.52 -8.05 -13.33
C ASP A 271 4.48 -9.22 -13.66
N ASP A 272 5.75 -9.15 -13.23
CA ASP A 272 6.75 -10.21 -13.39
C ASP A 272 6.79 -11.19 -12.20
N GLY A 273 5.98 -10.97 -11.16
CA GLY A 273 5.82 -11.85 -9.99
C GLY A 273 6.38 -11.28 -8.68
N PRO A 274 6.50 -12.12 -7.63
CA PRO A 274 7.03 -11.70 -6.34
C PRO A 274 8.56 -11.59 -6.36
N ARG A 275 9.11 -10.50 -5.80
CA ARG A 275 10.57 -10.28 -5.72
C ARG A 275 11.00 -9.52 -4.47
N VAL A 276 12.28 -9.68 -4.10
CA VAL A 276 12.90 -8.94 -3.00
C VAL A 276 13.26 -7.52 -3.48
N GLY A 277 12.61 -6.52 -2.89
CA GLY A 277 13.00 -5.11 -2.97
C GLY A 277 14.11 -4.77 -1.98
N VAL A 278 14.57 -3.52 -2.01
CA VAL A 278 15.59 -3.01 -1.07
C VAL A 278 15.20 -1.63 -0.60
N ASP A 279 15.14 -1.46 0.72
CA ASP A 279 14.94 -0.17 1.39
C ASP A 279 16.06 0.07 2.41
N ALA A 280 17.03 0.90 2.03
CA ALA A 280 18.13 1.28 2.92
C ALA A 280 17.68 2.20 4.07
N VAL A 281 16.57 2.94 3.91
CA VAL A 281 16.03 3.87 4.94
C VAL A 281 15.65 3.11 6.20
N ALA A 282 15.23 1.84 6.07
CA ALA A 282 14.95 0.97 7.20
C ALA A 282 16.13 0.82 8.19
N LEU A 283 17.39 1.02 7.74
CA LEU A 283 18.61 0.97 8.54
C LEU A 283 19.16 2.35 8.94
N ASP A 284 18.46 3.46 8.64
CA ASP A 284 18.96 4.81 8.92
C ASP A 284 19.27 5.03 10.40
N ALA A 285 18.42 4.54 11.30
CA ALA A 285 18.65 4.63 12.76
C ALA A 285 19.87 3.82 13.24
N ASP A 286 20.22 2.75 12.54
CA ASP A 286 21.43 1.96 12.84
C ASP A 286 22.69 2.66 12.32
N LEU A 287 22.60 3.35 11.18
CA LEU A 287 23.64 4.23 10.66
C LEU A 287 23.83 5.49 11.52
N ASP A 288 22.75 6.10 12.02
CA ASP A 288 22.79 7.24 12.94
C ASP A 288 23.46 6.85 14.27
N ALA A 289 23.12 5.68 14.80
CA ALA A 289 23.73 5.19 16.03
C ALA A 289 25.19 4.75 15.85
N LEU A 290 25.56 4.21 14.68
CA LEU A 290 26.97 4.00 14.34
C LEU A 290 27.71 5.33 14.18
N ALA A 291 27.10 6.33 13.54
CA ALA A 291 27.67 7.67 13.43
C ALA A 291 27.87 8.30 14.81
N ALA A 292 26.91 8.20 15.74
CA ALA A 292 27.06 8.69 17.12
C ALA A 292 28.22 8.03 17.91
N GLU A 293 28.66 6.83 17.53
CA GLU A 293 29.81 6.13 18.13
C GLU A 293 31.14 6.38 17.39
N VAL A 294 31.10 6.84 16.14
CA VAL A 294 32.24 6.99 15.23
C VAL A 294 32.62 8.45 15.00
N ASP A 295 31.62 9.32 14.97
CA ASP A 295 31.77 10.77 14.83
C ASP A 295 32.47 11.30 16.08
N VAL A 296 33.65 11.86 15.87
CA VAL A 296 34.46 12.54 16.89
C VAL A 296 34.82 13.89 16.30
N ASP A 297 34.37 14.96 16.95
CA ASP A 297 34.70 16.31 16.51
C ASP A 297 36.21 16.54 16.51
N ALA A 298 36.66 17.27 15.48
CA ALA A 298 38.06 17.63 15.34
C ALA A 298 38.48 18.56 16.47
N ARG A 299 39.35 18.08 17.37
CA ARG A 299 39.81 18.88 18.51
C ARG A 299 40.78 19.94 18.02
N LEU A 300 40.50 21.20 18.34
CA LEU A 300 41.32 22.36 18.01
C LEU A 300 42.81 22.12 18.37
N ARG A 301 43.71 22.20 17.39
CA ARG A 301 45.16 22.25 17.66
C ARG A 301 45.57 23.70 17.74
N ILE A 302 45.81 24.16 18.96
CA ILE A 302 46.28 25.51 19.20
C ILE A 302 47.80 25.52 19.09
N VAL A 303 48.31 26.26 18.10
CA VAL A 303 49.73 26.56 17.92
C VAL A 303 49.95 28.02 18.27
N MET A 304 50.85 28.31 19.21
CA MET A 304 51.22 29.66 19.61
C MET A 304 52.72 29.85 19.39
N SER A 305 53.12 30.80 18.55
CA SER A 305 54.53 31.06 18.20
C SER A 305 55.30 29.79 17.78
N GLY A 306 54.66 28.92 16.99
CA GLY A 306 55.22 27.64 16.52
C GLY A 306 55.25 26.51 17.56
N THR A 307 54.74 26.72 18.78
CA THR A 307 54.66 25.69 19.83
C THR A 307 53.21 25.21 20.01
N VAL A 308 52.99 23.90 20.05
CA VAL A 308 51.66 23.33 20.32
C VAL A 308 51.34 23.48 21.81
N VAL A 309 50.33 24.28 22.14
CA VAL A 309 49.90 24.54 23.53
C VAL A 309 48.65 23.76 23.92
N ALA A 310 47.83 23.34 22.94
CA ALA A 310 46.74 22.39 23.13
C ALA A 310 46.86 21.23 22.13
N PRO A 311 46.83 19.95 22.58
CA PRO A 311 46.94 18.81 21.70
C PRO A 311 45.63 18.57 20.93
N GLY A 312 45.51 19.20 19.77
CA GLY A 312 44.43 18.89 18.83
C GLY A 312 44.63 17.55 18.12
N ALA A 313 43.53 16.93 17.72
CA ALA A 313 43.46 15.62 17.08
C ALA A 313 42.44 15.65 15.96
N ASP A 314 42.72 14.93 14.86
CA ASP A 314 41.84 14.92 13.71
C ASP A 314 40.48 14.33 14.13
N GLY A 315 39.43 15.02 13.69
CA GLY A 315 38.09 14.50 13.85
C GLY A 315 37.87 13.37 12.87
N ARG A 316 36.82 12.59 13.11
CA ARG A 316 36.35 11.57 12.19
C ARG A 316 34.86 11.75 12.06
N ARG A 317 34.35 11.55 10.85
CA ARG A 317 32.92 11.59 10.57
C ARG A 317 32.57 10.46 9.63
N LEU A 318 31.52 9.72 9.93
CA LEU A 318 30.96 8.73 9.03
C LEU A 318 30.47 9.45 7.76
N ASP A 319 30.97 9.07 6.59
CA ASP A 319 30.50 9.64 5.33
C ASP A 319 29.12 9.05 5.04
N ARG A 320 28.06 9.79 5.39
CA ARG A 320 26.69 9.26 5.29
C ARG A 320 26.30 8.94 3.84
N THR A 321 26.66 9.79 2.88
CA THR A 321 26.37 9.55 1.46
C THR A 321 27.04 8.26 0.95
N ALA A 322 28.28 8.00 1.38
CA ALA A 322 28.97 6.76 1.05
C ALA A 322 28.41 5.55 1.82
N ALA A 323 27.99 5.74 3.08
CA ALA A 323 27.37 4.71 3.91
C ALA A 323 26.03 4.23 3.31
N ASP A 324 25.13 5.15 2.97
CA ASP A 324 23.83 4.85 2.35
C ASP A 324 24.04 4.07 1.06
N LYS A 325 25.01 4.48 0.23
CA LYS A 325 25.37 3.80 -1.00
C LYS A 325 25.96 2.40 -0.76
N ALA A 326 26.79 2.23 0.26
CA ALA A 326 27.41 0.95 0.59
C ALA A 326 26.40 -0.04 1.18
N VAL A 327 25.54 0.40 2.09
CA VAL A 327 24.44 -0.40 2.66
C VAL A 327 23.44 -0.78 1.57
N LEU A 328 23.02 0.17 0.71
CA LEU A 328 22.15 -0.12 -0.43
C LEU A 328 22.77 -1.11 -1.43
N ALA A 329 24.08 -1.05 -1.64
CA ALA A 329 24.80 -2.00 -2.48
C ALA A 329 24.85 -3.40 -1.85
N GLU A 330 25.16 -3.50 -0.55
CA GLU A 330 25.20 -4.77 0.18
C GLU A 330 23.81 -5.41 0.30
N LEU A 331 22.75 -4.64 0.58
CA LEU A 331 21.38 -5.18 0.63
C LEU A 331 20.96 -5.74 -0.74
N ARG A 332 21.32 -5.07 -1.85
CA ARG A 332 21.14 -5.62 -3.21
C ARG A 332 21.97 -6.88 -3.44
N ALA A 333 23.20 -6.91 -2.95
CA ALA A 333 24.08 -8.07 -3.08
C ALA A 333 23.53 -9.27 -2.29
N ARG A 334 23.03 -9.07 -1.06
CA ARG A 334 22.31 -10.08 -0.25
C ARG A 334 21.03 -10.55 -0.93
N ALA A 335 20.23 -9.64 -1.50
CA ALA A 335 19.05 -9.99 -2.30
C ALA A 335 19.39 -10.76 -3.59
N ALA A 336 20.62 -10.67 -4.10
CA ALA A 336 21.14 -11.50 -5.18
C ALA A 336 21.85 -12.79 -4.70
N GLY A 337 21.80 -13.10 -3.39
CA GLY A 337 22.48 -14.25 -2.79
C GLY A 337 24.01 -14.12 -2.66
N GLN A 338 24.56 -12.91 -2.82
CA GLN A 338 25.99 -12.61 -2.93
C GLN A 338 26.43 -11.48 -1.97
N GLY A 339 26.06 -11.54 -0.69
CA GLY A 339 26.41 -10.54 0.31
C GLY A 339 27.67 -10.84 1.15
N ALA A 340 28.34 -9.78 1.63
CA ALA A 340 29.40 -9.86 2.63
C ALA A 340 28.83 -9.95 4.06
N ASP A 341 29.63 -10.42 5.02
CA ASP A 341 29.24 -10.37 6.44
C ASP A 341 29.40 -8.98 7.06
N ALA A 342 30.27 -8.14 6.46
CA ALA A 342 30.59 -6.81 6.94
C ALA A 342 30.64 -5.80 5.78
N VAL A 343 30.14 -4.60 6.04
CA VAL A 343 30.23 -3.43 5.15
C VAL A 343 31.20 -2.44 5.76
N GLU A 344 32.32 -2.22 5.09
CA GLU A 344 33.25 -1.13 5.41
C GLU A 344 32.66 0.19 4.92
N ILE A 345 32.23 1.01 5.87
CA ILE A 345 31.73 2.37 5.64
C ILE A 345 32.92 3.33 5.80
N PRO A 346 33.23 4.14 4.77
CA PRO A 346 34.34 5.07 4.86
C PRO A 346 34.06 6.15 5.89
N VAL A 347 35.05 6.40 6.74
CA VAL A 347 35.08 7.57 7.62
C VAL A 347 35.91 8.66 6.95
N THR A 348 35.33 9.84 6.84
CA THR A 348 36.06 11.04 6.45
C THR A 348 36.84 11.53 7.66
N THR A 349 38.16 11.60 7.55
CA THR A 349 38.99 12.34 8.50
C THR A 349 38.65 13.82 8.37
N LEU A 350 38.06 14.40 9.41
CA LEU A 350 37.92 15.84 9.52
C LEU A 350 39.28 16.38 9.97
N PRO A 351 40.02 17.12 9.12
CA PRO A 351 41.35 17.58 9.49
C PRO A 351 41.24 18.42 10.76
N THR A 352 42.17 18.20 11.71
CA THR A 352 42.30 19.04 12.89
C THR A 352 42.26 20.50 12.45
N ARG A 353 41.31 21.29 12.94
CA ARG A 353 41.41 22.74 12.78
C ARG A 353 42.65 23.18 13.55
N VAL A 354 43.68 23.56 12.80
CA VAL A 354 44.85 24.22 13.36
C VAL A 354 44.49 25.69 13.44
N GLN A 355 44.22 26.15 14.65
CA GLN A 355 44.22 27.57 14.92
C GLN A 355 45.62 27.91 15.38
N GLU A 356 46.34 28.67 14.55
CA GLU A 356 47.37 29.52 15.13
C GLU A 356 46.63 30.49 16.05
N ALA A 357 46.81 30.33 17.36
CA ALA A 357 46.49 31.41 18.28
C ALA A 357 47.61 32.42 18.10
N THR A 358 47.42 33.29 17.11
CA THR A 358 47.99 34.63 17.14
C THR A 358 47.56 35.26 18.46
N PRO A 359 48.50 35.69 19.32
CA PRO A 359 48.21 36.33 20.61
C PRO A 359 47.40 37.65 20.60
N GLY A 360 46.39 37.82 19.74
CA GLY A 360 45.30 38.75 19.98
C GLY A 360 44.48 39.18 18.77
N ALA A 361 43.29 39.73 19.05
CA ALA A 361 42.87 40.90 18.28
C ALA A 361 43.89 42.06 18.41
N PHE A 362 44.71 42.00 19.46
CA PHE A 362 45.63 43.02 19.96
C PHE A 362 47.07 42.48 19.98
N ASP A 363 47.48 41.85 18.86
CA ASP A 363 48.74 41.12 18.68
C ASP A 363 50.02 41.98 18.79
N ASP A 364 49.91 43.30 18.67
CA ASP A 364 51.04 44.21 18.80
C ASP A 364 51.14 44.78 20.23
N PRO A 365 52.12 44.34 21.05
CA PRO A 365 52.33 44.87 22.39
C PRO A 365 52.83 46.34 22.40
N ARG A 366 52.90 47.03 21.25
CA ARG A 366 53.24 48.45 21.12
C ARG A 366 52.04 49.34 20.81
N THR A 367 50.93 48.77 20.36
CA THR A 367 49.72 49.50 19.95
C THR A 367 48.73 49.59 21.11
N VAL A 368 48.00 50.71 21.22
CA VAL A 368 46.83 50.85 22.10
C VAL A 368 45.58 50.71 21.26
N HIS A 369 44.74 49.76 21.62
CA HIS A 369 43.57 49.40 20.84
C HIS A 369 42.32 50.11 21.35
N LEU A 370 41.71 50.92 20.48
CA LEU A 370 40.50 51.67 20.77
C LEU A 370 39.28 50.83 20.40
N THR A 371 38.47 50.48 21.40
CA THR A 371 37.31 49.61 21.21
C THR A 371 36.02 50.30 21.60
N PHE A 372 34.97 50.12 20.81
CA PHE A 372 33.68 50.80 20.95
C PHE A 372 32.52 49.81 21.06
N ASP A 373 31.87 49.79 22.20
CA ASP A 373 30.73 48.93 22.51
C ASP A 373 29.39 49.65 22.26
N ASP A 374 28.30 48.89 22.37
CA ASP A 374 26.90 49.32 22.18
C ASP A 374 26.57 49.86 20.78
N GLY A 375 27.38 49.57 19.76
CA GLY A 375 27.18 50.07 18.41
C GLY A 375 26.08 49.36 17.60
N PRO A 376 25.54 49.99 16.53
CA PRO A 376 25.61 51.41 16.22
C PRO A 376 24.55 52.24 16.96
N GLY A 377 24.74 53.55 17.04
CA GLY A 377 23.81 54.49 17.65
C GLY A 377 24.05 55.94 17.25
N ALA A 378 23.38 56.87 17.94
CA ALA A 378 23.33 58.30 17.57
C ALA A 378 24.70 59.03 17.53
N HIS A 379 25.76 58.44 18.08
CA HIS A 379 27.12 58.99 18.07
C HIS A 379 28.10 58.23 17.17
N THR A 380 27.76 57.06 16.63
CA THR A 380 28.69 56.20 15.87
C THR A 380 29.25 56.92 14.63
N GLU A 381 28.40 57.57 13.85
CA GLU A 381 28.82 58.33 12.66
C GLU A 381 29.88 59.40 12.99
N LYS A 382 29.70 60.13 14.11
CA LYS A 382 30.65 61.16 14.55
C LYS A 382 31.98 60.58 15.04
N ILE A 383 31.94 59.38 15.63
CA ILE A 383 33.14 58.67 16.08
C ILE A 383 33.95 58.22 14.85
N LEU A 384 33.27 57.68 13.83
CA LEU A 384 33.86 57.34 12.54
C LEU A 384 34.49 58.57 11.87
N ASP A 385 33.78 59.71 11.81
CA ASP A 385 34.32 60.98 11.30
C ASP A 385 35.63 61.38 12.03
N ILE A 386 35.66 61.30 13.36
CA ILE A 386 36.82 61.65 14.19
C ILE A 386 38.01 60.70 13.96
N LEU A 387 37.74 59.41 13.81
CA LEU A 387 38.75 58.37 13.55
C LEU A 387 39.35 58.53 12.15
N ALA A 388 38.51 58.74 11.13
CA ALA A 388 38.91 59.02 9.75
C ALA A 388 39.76 60.30 9.63
N ASP A 389 39.32 61.39 10.27
CA ASP A 389 40.07 62.67 10.37
C ASP A 389 41.49 62.48 10.94
N ARG A 390 41.69 61.46 11.77
CA ARG A 390 42.96 61.15 12.44
C ARG A 390 43.71 59.99 11.81
N GLY A 391 43.13 59.28 10.84
CA GLY A 391 43.72 58.05 10.30
C GLY A 391 44.04 57.05 11.40
N VAL A 392 43.03 56.72 12.23
CA VAL A 392 43.10 55.72 13.30
C VAL A 392 42.01 54.68 13.03
N HIS A 393 42.37 53.39 13.03
CA HIS A 393 41.36 52.33 13.00
C HIS A 393 40.88 52.02 14.43
N ALA A 394 39.88 51.14 14.55
CA ALA A 394 39.24 50.83 15.82
C ALA A 394 38.50 49.49 15.70
N THR A 395 38.14 48.87 16.82
CA THR A 395 37.23 47.71 16.85
C THR A 395 35.87 48.10 17.42
N PHE A 396 34.79 47.79 16.71
CA PHE A 396 33.41 48.07 17.14
C PHE A 396 32.70 46.76 17.50
N TYR A 397 32.35 46.56 18.77
CA TYR A 397 31.52 45.45 19.21
C TYR A 397 30.05 45.89 19.09
N VAL A 398 29.33 45.21 18.19
CA VAL A 398 28.01 45.62 17.71
C VAL A 398 26.91 44.69 18.22
N ILE A 399 25.83 45.30 18.73
CA ILE A 399 24.62 44.62 19.17
C ILE A 399 23.77 44.26 17.94
N GLY A 400 23.34 43.00 17.83
CA GLY A 400 22.59 42.50 16.66
C GLY A 400 21.32 43.30 16.35
N GLU A 401 20.49 43.60 17.35
CA GLU A 401 19.29 44.44 17.16
C GLU A 401 19.61 45.86 16.65
N ARG A 402 20.75 46.43 17.06
CA ARG A 402 21.18 47.76 16.58
C ARG A 402 21.73 47.69 15.17
N ALA A 403 22.43 46.62 14.81
CA ALA A 403 22.91 46.39 13.45
C ALA A 403 21.76 46.35 12.43
N GLN A 404 20.69 45.62 12.73
CA GLN A 404 19.47 45.59 11.88
C GLN A 404 18.85 46.97 11.69
N ARG A 405 18.93 47.84 12.70
CA ARG A 405 18.37 49.20 12.67
C ARG A 405 19.26 50.21 11.93
N TYR A 406 20.57 49.99 11.92
CA TYR A 406 21.57 50.90 11.34
C TYR A 406 22.53 50.18 10.37
N PRO A 407 22.03 49.43 9.37
CA PRO A 407 22.88 48.57 8.54
C PRO A 407 23.89 49.35 7.69
N ASP A 408 23.54 50.58 7.28
CA ASP A 408 24.46 51.44 6.54
C ASP A 408 25.63 51.93 7.39
N THR A 409 25.41 52.20 8.69
CA THR A 409 26.48 52.51 9.64
C THR A 409 27.40 51.30 9.86
N VAL A 410 26.86 50.09 9.93
CA VAL A 410 27.69 48.86 10.04
C VAL A 410 28.54 48.64 8.78
N ARG A 411 27.98 48.90 7.59
CA ARG A 411 28.77 48.89 6.34
C ARG A 411 29.85 49.96 6.33
N ARG A 412 29.55 51.16 6.84
CA ARG A 412 30.51 52.26 6.96
C ARG A 412 31.71 51.90 7.84
N ILE A 413 31.47 51.28 9.01
CA ILE A 413 32.52 50.78 9.92
C ILE A 413 33.57 49.97 9.14
N LEU A 414 33.14 48.93 8.41
CA LEU A 414 34.06 48.09 7.63
C LEU A 414 34.65 48.79 6.40
N ALA A 415 33.88 49.65 5.72
CA ALA A 415 34.35 50.38 4.54
C ALA A 415 35.47 51.40 4.87
N GLU A 416 35.51 51.90 6.10
CA GLU A 416 36.57 52.78 6.61
C GLU A 416 37.74 51.99 7.27
N GLY A 417 37.74 50.67 7.16
CA GLY A 417 38.83 49.79 7.60
C GLY A 417 38.80 49.43 9.09
N HIS A 418 37.73 49.78 9.81
CA HIS A 418 37.55 49.36 11.20
C HIS A 418 37.19 47.88 11.29
N ARG A 419 37.44 47.29 12.47
CA ARG A 419 37.12 45.89 12.77
C ARG A 419 35.74 45.78 13.39
N LEU A 420 35.05 44.69 13.12
CA LEU A 420 33.70 44.41 13.60
C LEU A 420 33.71 43.20 14.52
N GLY A 421 33.15 43.38 15.72
CA GLY A 421 32.96 42.35 16.74
C GLY A 421 31.48 42.14 17.06
N ASN A 422 31.16 40.98 17.60
CA ASN A 422 29.84 40.60 18.10
C ASN A 422 29.67 41.13 19.54
N HIS A 423 28.48 41.64 19.89
CA HIS A 423 28.16 42.11 21.25
C HIS A 423 26.81 41.56 21.76
N SER A 424 26.50 40.31 21.39
CA SER A 424 25.19 39.68 21.56
C SER A 424 24.05 40.35 20.78
N LEU A 425 22.87 39.74 20.77
CA LEU A 425 21.71 40.19 20.03
C LEU A 425 21.00 41.34 20.76
N THR A 426 20.78 41.17 22.07
CA THR A 426 19.93 42.05 22.89
C THR A 426 20.67 42.79 24.01
N HIS A 427 21.98 42.54 24.19
CA HIS A 427 22.78 43.01 25.34
C HIS A 427 22.23 42.51 26.69
N ALA A 428 21.80 41.25 26.74
CA ALA A 428 21.47 40.54 27.98
C ALA A 428 22.72 40.10 28.75
N ASP A 429 22.60 39.94 30.08
CA ASP A 429 23.66 39.27 30.87
C ASP A 429 23.61 37.77 30.58
N LEU A 430 24.51 37.32 29.71
CA LEU A 430 24.53 35.96 29.18
C LEU A 430 24.76 34.90 30.26
N THR A 431 25.36 35.25 31.40
CA THR A 431 25.56 34.32 32.53
C THR A 431 24.27 34.01 33.30
N THR A 432 23.18 34.73 32.99
CA THR A 432 21.84 34.48 33.55
C THR A 432 20.93 33.66 32.63
N LEU A 433 21.42 33.29 31.44
CA LEU A 433 20.67 32.61 30.39
C LEU A 433 20.98 31.10 30.33
N THR A 434 20.14 30.32 29.65
CA THR A 434 20.46 28.90 29.34
C THR A 434 21.47 28.81 28.19
N PRO A 435 22.22 27.71 28.03
CA PRO A 435 23.18 27.54 26.94
C PRO A 435 22.58 27.78 25.54
N GLU A 436 21.34 27.37 25.33
CA GLU A 436 20.61 27.55 24.06
C GLU A 436 20.26 29.02 23.81
N GLN A 437 19.96 29.78 24.86
CA GLN A 437 19.71 31.22 24.79
C GLN A 437 21.00 31.99 24.51
N VAL A 438 22.12 31.61 25.14
CA VAL A 438 23.45 32.17 24.83
C VAL A 438 23.83 31.87 23.37
N ALA A 439 23.56 30.66 22.89
CA ALA A 439 23.80 30.28 21.49
C ALA A 439 22.97 31.13 20.51
N ALA A 440 21.68 31.33 20.80
CA ALA A 440 20.82 32.20 20.00
C ALA A 440 21.30 33.66 19.97
N GLU A 441 21.70 34.22 21.11
CA GLU A 441 22.24 35.59 21.21
C GLU A 441 23.48 35.80 20.32
N LEU A 442 24.41 34.84 20.30
CA LEU A 442 25.63 34.94 19.50
C LEU A 442 25.39 34.61 18.02
N ALA A 443 24.74 33.47 17.72
CA ALA A 443 24.53 32.98 16.37
C ALA A 443 23.67 33.93 15.52
N THR A 444 22.54 34.42 16.05
CA THR A 444 21.69 35.38 15.33
C THR A 444 22.44 36.68 15.04
N THR A 445 23.32 37.12 15.95
CA THR A 445 24.17 38.29 15.72
C THR A 445 25.24 38.03 14.65
N GLN A 446 25.84 36.83 14.61
CA GLN A 446 26.73 36.43 13.51
C GLN A 446 26.03 36.46 12.16
N GLU A 447 24.80 35.95 12.08
CA GLU A 447 23.97 35.94 10.86
C GLU A 447 23.66 37.37 10.38
N ILE A 448 23.14 38.23 11.28
CA ILE A 448 22.82 39.64 10.98
C ILE A 448 24.04 40.39 10.43
N LEU A 449 25.19 40.27 11.10
CA LEU A 449 26.39 41.00 10.69
C LEU A 449 26.96 40.46 9.36
N THR A 450 26.87 39.15 9.14
CA THR A 450 27.23 38.51 7.87
C THR A 450 26.31 38.96 6.73
N GLU A 451 24.99 39.06 6.96
CA GLU A 451 24.01 39.52 5.96
C GLU A 451 24.24 40.98 5.57
N ILE A 452 24.47 41.86 6.55
CA ILE A 452 24.63 43.30 6.31
C ILE A 452 25.94 43.60 5.55
N THR A 453 27.00 42.83 5.81
CA THR A 453 28.38 43.21 5.44
C THR A 453 29.13 42.22 4.56
N GLY A 454 28.70 40.96 4.48
CA GLY A 454 29.47 39.86 3.92
C GLY A 454 30.62 39.35 4.82
N VAL A 455 30.84 39.95 5.99
CA VAL A 455 31.88 39.58 6.96
C VAL A 455 31.24 38.95 8.19
N ARG A 456 31.71 37.76 8.57
CA ARG A 456 31.35 37.10 9.83
C ARG A 456 32.39 37.46 10.89
N PRO A 457 32.04 38.17 11.98
CA PRO A 457 32.98 38.49 13.05
C PRO A 457 33.66 37.26 13.65
N THR A 458 34.94 37.41 14.01
CA THR A 458 35.73 36.40 14.75
C THR A 458 35.98 36.81 16.20
N ALA A 459 35.49 37.97 16.60
CA ALA A 459 35.70 38.61 17.89
C ALA A 459 34.36 38.88 18.56
N PHE A 460 34.26 38.64 19.86
CA PHE A 460 33.07 38.80 20.66
C PHE A 460 33.43 39.44 22.00
N ARG A 461 32.66 40.45 22.40
CA ARG A 461 32.71 41.00 23.75
C ARG A 461 31.39 40.70 24.46
N PRO A 462 31.42 40.06 25.64
CA PRO A 462 30.20 39.80 26.39
C PRO A 462 29.68 41.09 27.02
N PRO A 463 28.35 41.34 26.97
CA PRO A 463 27.70 42.40 27.73
C PRO A 463 28.16 42.41 29.19
N PHE A 464 28.42 43.59 29.73
CA PHE A 464 28.93 43.81 31.11
C PHE A 464 30.30 43.15 31.42
N GLY A 465 30.96 42.51 30.45
CA GLY A 465 32.13 41.65 30.69
C GLY A 465 31.81 40.34 31.42
N ALA A 466 30.53 39.94 31.49
CA ALA A 466 30.08 38.77 32.24
C ALA A 466 30.40 37.47 31.47
N VAL A 467 31.23 36.60 32.06
CA VAL A 467 31.68 35.35 31.41
C VAL A 467 31.79 34.20 32.41
N ASP A 468 31.09 33.12 32.10
CA ASP A 468 31.23 31.80 32.72
C ASP A 468 31.66 30.73 31.69
N ASP A 469 31.66 29.47 32.10
CA ASP A 469 32.07 28.36 31.22
C ASP A 469 31.06 28.07 30.09
N VAL A 470 29.79 28.44 30.26
CA VAL A 470 28.75 28.31 29.21
C VAL A 470 29.00 29.35 28.13
N VAL A 471 29.21 30.62 28.50
CA VAL A 471 29.53 31.71 27.57
C VAL A 471 30.83 31.42 26.82
N ARG A 472 31.85 30.85 27.49
CA ARG A 472 33.10 30.39 26.84
C ARG A 472 32.83 29.31 25.80
N ALA A 473 32.15 28.23 26.18
CA ALA A 473 31.90 27.09 25.29
C ALA A 473 31.07 27.50 24.06
N VAL A 474 30.07 28.37 24.23
CA VAL A 474 29.22 28.84 23.13
C VAL A 474 29.98 29.81 22.21
N ALA A 475 30.77 30.75 22.75
CA ALA A 475 31.62 31.62 21.94
C ALA A 475 32.65 30.81 21.13
N GLU A 476 33.27 29.78 21.74
CA GLU A 476 34.17 28.86 21.04
C GLU A 476 33.45 28.09 19.92
N ALA A 477 32.24 27.58 20.15
CA ALA A 477 31.44 26.92 19.12
C ALA A 477 31.14 27.84 17.93
N GLU A 478 30.83 29.11 18.22
CA GLU A 478 30.60 30.15 17.21
C GLU A 478 31.88 30.68 16.52
N SER A 479 33.05 30.16 16.90
CA SER A 479 34.37 30.58 16.43
C SER A 479 34.69 32.05 16.73
N LEU A 480 34.32 32.50 17.93
CA LEU A 480 34.50 33.85 18.45
C LEU A 480 35.55 33.88 19.57
N SER A 481 36.54 34.78 19.49
CA SER A 481 37.40 35.12 20.63
C SER A 481 36.63 35.95 21.66
N ILE A 482 36.85 35.71 22.95
CA ILE A 482 36.31 36.57 24.01
C ILE A 482 37.31 37.69 24.30
N ASP A 483 36.94 38.90 23.88
CA ASP A 483 37.78 40.09 23.94
C ASP A 483 37.31 41.02 25.06
N LEU A 484 38.10 41.11 26.14
CA LEU A 484 37.86 42.03 27.26
C LEU A 484 38.70 43.31 27.10
N TRP A 485 38.90 44.05 28.18
CA TRP A 485 39.65 45.31 28.22
C TRP A 485 40.51 45.41 29.50
N ASP A 486 41.54 46.26 29.48
CA ASP A 486 42.34 46.60 30.66
C ASP A 486 42.23 48.08 31.08
N VAL A 487 41.60 48.92 30.25
CA VAL A 487 41.30 50.33 30.55
C VAL A 487 39.80 50.59 30.40
N ASP A 488 39.15 51.01 31.49
CA ASP A 488 37.73 51.44 31.54
C ASP A 488 37.63 52.87 32.11
N PRO A 489 37.24 53.87 31.30
CA PRO A 489 37.02 55.23 31.77
C PRO A 489 35.62 55.47 32.36
N GLU A 490 34.76 54.45 32.40
CA GLU A 490 33.33 54.49 32.77
C GLU A 490 32.52 55.56 32.00
N ASP A 491 32.85 55.78 30.72
CA ASP A 491 32.24 56.83 29.88
C ASP A 491 30.72 56.71 29.75
N TRP A 492 30.20 55.48 29.79
CA TRP A 492 28.76 55.14 29.85
C TRP A 492 28.00 55.85 30.99
N ARG A 493 28.67 56.13 32.13
CA ARG A 493 28.11 56.89 33.26
C ARG A 493 27.93 58.39 32.97
N GLY A 494 28.52 58.89 31.89
CA GLY A 494 28.52 60.30 31.52
C GLY A 494 29.33 61.23 32.45
N PRO A 495 30.56 60.89 32.88
CA PRO A 495 31.36 61.73 33.78
C PRO A 495 31.88 63.03 33.14
N GLY A 496 31.68 63.22 31.83
CA GLY A 496 32.14 64.36 31.05
C GLY A 496 33.47 64.13 30.35
N ALA A 497 33.67 64.80 29.21
CA ALA A 497 34.75 64.52 28.26
C ALA A 497 36.16 64.58 28.87
N ALA A 498 36.43 65.58 29.71
CA ALA A 498 37.72 65.72 30.39
C ALA A 498 38.03 64.51 31.29
N VAL A 499 37.04 64.02 32.04
CA VAL A 499 37.21 62.86 32.95
C VAL A 499 37.41 61.57 32.16
N VAL A 500 36.69 61.38 31.06
CA VAL A 500 36.90 60.23 30.15
C VAL A 500 38.32 60.25 29.59
N ARG A 501 38.75 61.39 29.03
CA ARG A 501 40.11 61.58 28.50
C ARG A 501 41.17 61.26 29.56
N ASP A 502 41.09 61.88 30.74
CA ASP A 502 42.12 61.76 31.76
C ASP A 502 42.23 60.31 32.27
N ARG A 503 41.10 59.62 32.47
CA ARG A 503 41.08 58.19 32.85
C ARG A 503 41.72 57.27 31.81
N VAL A 504 41.53 57.53 30.51
CA VAL A 504 42.20 56.75 29.46
C VAL A 504 43.71 57.03 29.47
N LEU A 505 44.12 58.30 29.53
CA LEU A 505 45.52 58.68 29.47
C LEU A 505 46.34 58.27 30.70
N ASP A 506 45.73 58.24 31.89
CA ASP A 506 46.39 57.82 33.13
C ASP A 506 46.59 56.29 33.22
N ALA A 507 45.84 55.51 32.43
CA ALA A 507 45.81 54.04 32.52
C ALA A 507 46.40 53.32 31.28
N ALA A 508 46.31 53.92 30.09
CA ALA A 508 46.76 53.31 28.85
C ALA A 508 48.28 53.15 28.78
N ARG A 509 48.72 52.01 28.25
CA ARG A 509 50.11 51.61 28.05
C ARG A 509 50.23 50.82 26.74
N PRO A 510 51.43 50.63 26.17
CA PRO A 510 51.64 49.72 25.04
C PRO A 510 50.93 48.37 25.24
N GLY A 511 50.10 47.94 24.28
CA GLY A 511 49.28 46.73 24.34
C GLY A 511 47.94 46.85 25.10
N SER A 512 47.57 48.03 25.61
CA SER A 512 46.28 48.23 26.29
C SER A 512 45.09 48.17 25.33
N VAL A 513 43.95 47.72 25.87
CA VAL A 513 42.65 47.66 25.20
C VAL A 513 41.70 48.57 25.96
N VAL A 514 41.29 49.65 25.29
CA VAL A 514 40.46 50.72 25.87
C VAL A 514 39.00 50.46 25.54
N LEU A 515 38.16 50.25 26.56
CA LEU A 515 36.72 50.20 26.43
C LEU A 515 36.15 51.63 26.35
N LEU A 516 35.38 51.90 25.30
CA LEU A 516 34.57 53.11 25.11
C LEU A 516 33.19 52.70 24.60
N HIS A 517 32.20 53.58 24.71
CA HIS A 517 30.83 53.31 24.25
C HIS A 517 30.30 54.40 23.32
N VAL A 518 29.51 54.03 22.31
CA VAL A 518 28.85 55.01 21.42
C VAL A 518 27.62 55.69 22.05
N LEU A 519 27.46 55.62 23.37
CA LEU A 519 26.25 56.02 24.10
C LEU A 519 26.17 57.50 24.50
N ARG A 520 27.30 58.23 24.50
CA ARG A 520 27.40 59.55 25.14
C ARG A 520 28.22 60.54 24.31
N GLN A 521 27.76 61.79 24.26
CA GLN A 521 28.50 62.90 23.65
C GLN A 521 29.86 63.13 24.33
N GLY A 522 30.00 62.83 25.62
CA GLY A 522 31.28 62.94 26.35
C GLY A 522 32.40 62.08 25.77
N THR A 523 32.09 60.90 25.22
CA THR A 523 33.05 60.03 24.53
C THR A 523 33.51 60.65 23.21
N VAL A 524 32.55 61.16 22.43
CA VAL A 524 32.80 61.88 21.16
C VAL A 524 33.70 63.10 21.38
N ASP A 525 33.42 63.89 22.42
CA ASP A 525 34.16 65.12 22.74
C ASP A 525 35.56 64.82 23.30
N ALA A 526 35.77 63.65 23.94
CA ALA A 526 37.05 63.23 24.50
C ALA A 526 38.00 62.61 23.45
N LEU A 527 37.44 61.84 22.52
CA LEU A 527 38.18 60.99 21.58
C LEU A 527 39.30 61.71 20.80
N PRO A 528 39.12 62.94 20.28
CA PRO A 528 40.20 63.67 19.63
C PRO A 528 41.44 63.83 20.52
N GLN A 529 41.25 64.25 21.78
CA GLN A 529 42.37 64.50 22.70
C GLN A 529 43.00 63.23 23.23
N ILE A 530 42.24 62.13 23.30
CA ILE A 530 42.78 60.79 23.60
C ILE A 530 43.75 60.38 22.49
N ILE A 531 43.30 60.38 21.23
CA ILE A 531 44.10 60.00 20.07
C ILE A 531 45.36 60.87 19.94
N ASP A 532 45.19 62.19 19.98
CA ASP A 532 46.29 63.14 19.76
C ASP A 532 47.36 63.00 20.85
N ARG A 533 46.96 62.71 22.10
CA ARG A 533 47.90 62.58 23.22
C ARG A 533 48.57 61.21 23.31
N LEU A 534 47.87 60.10 23.08
CA LEU A 534 48.49 58.77 23.06
C LEU A 534 49.59 58.70 21.98
N ARG A 535 49.34 59.30 20.80
CA ARG A 535 50.35 59.46 19.74
C ARG A 535 51.50 60.37 20.14
N ALA A 536 51.23 61.48 20.83
CA ALA A 536 52.29 62.38 21.33
C ALA A 536 53.18 61.71 22.38
N ASP A 537 52.63 60.76 23.16
CA ASP A 537 53.36 59.92 24.11
C ASP A 537 54.06 58.72 23.43
N GLY A 538 53.99 58.62 22.09
CA GLY A 538 54.75 57.67 21.27
C GLY A 538 54.07 56.33 21.00
N LEU A 539 52.75 56.23 21.21
CA LEU A 539 51.99 54.99 21.05
C LEU A 539 51.34 54.91 19.66
N GLU A 540 51.33 53.72 19.08
CA GLU A 540 50.55 53.38 17.88
C GLU A 540 49.09 53.08 18.28
N LEU A 541 48.13 53.21 17.35
CA LEU A 541 46.69 53.10 17.61
C LEU A 541 45.97 52.30 16.52
N ASP A 542 45.08 51.36 16.92
CA ASP A 542 44.26 50.47 16.08
C ASP A 542 42.89 50.15 16.74
#